data_AF-A0A133UD43-F1
#
_entry.id   AF-A0A133UD43-F1
#
_cell.length_a   1.000
_cell.length_b   1.000
_cell.length_c   1.000
_cell.angle_alpha   90.00
_cell.angle_beta   90.00
_cell.angle_gamma   90.00
#
_symmetry.space_group_name_H-M   'P 1'
#
loop_
_entity.id
_entity.type
_entity.pdbx_description
1 polymer ?
#
loop_
_entity_poly.entity_id
_entity_poly.type
_entity_poly.pdbx_seq_one_letter_code
_entity_poly.pdbx_strand_id
1 'polypeptide(L)'
;KDQEAIARWVVEQMEEGVLYILAPGTTTRAVAEEMGISEFTLLGVDLIRNGELLAEDVMERRILAEIEDDSAIIILSPIGKQGFILGRGNQQVSPKVVRKVGIDNIMILATPGKIAETPMLKVDTGDPDLDEEFKGYVRVIMGYKITRPVPVA
;
A
#
# COMPACT_ATOMS: atom_id res chain seq x y z
N LYS A 1 3.27 13.27 -14.63
CA LYS A 1 4.33 12.26 -14.37
C LYS A 1 3.68 10.94 -13.93
N ASP A 2 4.37 9.79 -13.97
CA ASP A 2 3.76 8.47 -13.67
C ASP A 2 3.08 8.41 -12.29
N GLN A 3 3.72 8.96 -11.26
CA GLN A 3 3.17 8.97 -9.89
C GLN A 3 1.88 9.78 -9.79
N GLU A 4 1.79 10.94 -10.44
CA GLU A 4 0.58 11.77 -10.50
C GLU A 4 -0.57 11.02 -11.21
N ALA A 5 -0.26 10.30 -12.29
CA ALA A 5 -1.26 9.51 -13.01
C ALA A 5 -1.77 8.32 -12.20
N ILE A 6 -0.89 7.66 -11.43
CA ILE A 6 -1.26 6.64 -10.46
C ILE A 6 -2.13 7.25 -9.36
N ALA A 7 -1.68 8.34 -8.75
CA ALA A 7 -2.35 9.00 -7.63
C ALA A 7 -3.77 9.43 -8.00
N ARG A 8 -3.94 10.13 -9.13
CA ARG A 8 -5.26 10.52 -9.63
C ARG A 8 -6.20 9.34 -9.79
N TRP A 9 -5.72 8.25 -10.39
CA TRP A 9 -6.53 7.05 -10.54
C TRP A 9 -6.89 6.44 -9.19
N VAL A 10 -5.95 6.35 -8.26
CA VAL A 10 -6.21 5.81 -6.92
C VAL A 10 -7.27 6.65 -6.19
N VAL A 11 -7.14 7.97 -6.16
CA VAL A 11 -8.10 8.88 -5.51
C VAL A 11 -9.49 8.77 -6.14
N GLU A 12 -9.59 8.65 -7.46
CA GLU A 12 -10.87 8.42 -8.16
C GLU A 12 -11.53 7.07 -7.79
N GLN A 13 -10.79 6.11 -7.23
CA GLN A 13 -11.30 4.81 -6.79
C GLN A 13 -11.49 4.74 -5.27
N MET A 14 -11.20 5.81 -4.53
CA MET A 14 -11.41 5.81 -3.09
C MET A 14 -12.89 5.93 -2.75
N GLU A 15 -13.32 5.16 -1.76
CA GLU A 15 -14.70 5.04 -1.32
C GLU A 15 -14.86 5.71 0.06
N GLU A 16 -16.03 6.30 0.30
CA GLU A 16 -16.40 6.86 1.59
C GLU A 16 -16.53 5.75 2.64
N GLY A 17 -16.10 6.01 3.87
CA GLY A 17 -16.08 5.07 5.00
C GLY A 17 -14.88 4.12 5.02
N VAL A 18 -14.19 3.92 3.90
CA VAL A 18 -13.04 3.00 3.83
C VAL A 18 -11.81 3.60 4.49
N LEU A 19 -11.13 2.80 5.33
CA LEU A 19 -9.83 3.15 5.89
C LEU A 19 -8.71 2.83 4.89
N TYR A 20 -7.92 3.83 4.52
CA TYR A 20 -6.74 3.66 3.69
C TYR A 20 -5.48 3.76 4.54
N ILE A 21 -4.69 2.69 4.54
CA ILE A 21 -3.42 2.57 5.26
C ILE A 21 -2.30 2.81 4.26
N LEU A 22 -1.76 4.02 4.22
CA LEU A 22 -0.69 4.39 3.29
C LEU A 22 0.66 3.99 3.89
N ALA A 23 1.30 3.00 3.29
CA ALA A 23 2.63 2.58 3.66
C ALA A 23 3.71 3.62 3.25
N PRO A 24 4.92 3.56 3.81
CA PRO A 24 6.00 4.47 3.47
C PRO A 24 6.33 4.49 1.97
N GLY A 25 6.62 5.68 1.43
CA GLY A 25 7.15 5.81 0.08
C GLY A 25 6.67 7.04 -0.69
N THR A 26 7.42 7.40 -1.73
CA THR A 26 7.09 8.56 -2.58
C THR A 26 5.87 8.33 -3.48
N THR A 27 5.53 7.07 -3.77
CA THR A 27 4.37 6.75 -4.64
C THR A 27 3.06 6.79 -3.85
N THR A 28 3.07 6.33 -2.60
CA THR A 28 1.95 6.49 -1.66
C THR A 28 1.79 7.95 -1.25
N ARG A 29 2.90 8.68 -1.02
CA ARG A 29 2.89 10.15 -0.83
C ARG A 29 2.12 10.89 -1.93
N ALA A 30 2.35 10.53 -3.19
CA ALA A 30 1.68 11.19 -4.31
C ALA A 30 0.15 11.03 -4.24
N VAL A 31 -0.36 9.93 -3.66
CA VAL A 31 -1.79 9.73 -3.41
C VAL A 31 -2.30 10.74 -2.37
N ALA A 32 -1.58 10.92 -1.26
CA ALA A 32 -1.92 11.92 -0.25
C ALA A 32 -1.90 13.35 -0.82
N GLU A 33 -0.88 13.69 -1.60
CA GLU A 33 -0.75 14.99 -2.26
C GLU A 33 -1.90 15.27 -3.25
N GLU A 34 -2.35 14.26 -4.01
CA GLU A 34 -3.50 14.40 -4.92
C GLU A 34 -4.82 14.66 -4.17
N MET A 35 -4.95 14.19 -2.92
CA MET A 35 -6.07 14.53 -2.04
C MET A 35 -5.96 15.93 -1.39
N GLY A 36 -4.87 16.65 -1.64
CA GLY A 36 -4.59 17.93 -0.99
C GLY A 36 -4.06 17.80 0.44
N ILE A 37 -3.66 16.61 0.86
CA ILE A 37 -3.06 16.37 2.17
C ILE A 37 -1.55 16.63 2.07
N SER A 38 -1.10 17.75 2.64
CA SER A 38 0.32 18.13 2.68
C SER A 38 1.11 17.47 3.81
N GLU A 39 0.39 17.01 4.83
CA GLU A 39 0.94 16.34 6.02
C GLU A 39 1.06 14.84 5.71
N PHE A 40 2.27 14.37 5.40
CA PHE A 40 2.56 12.97 5.08
C PHE A 40 3.94 12.56 5.59
N THR A 41 4.01 11.37 6.18
CA THR A 41 5.25 10.81 6.72
C THR A 41 5.92 9.92 5.68
N LEU A 42 6.98 10.42 5.03
CA LEU A 42 7.67 9.66 3.97
C LEU A 42 8.14 8.27 4.38
N LEU A 43 8.55 8.11 5.64
CA LEU A 43 9.10 6.89 6.22
C LEU A 43 8.14 6.21 7.21
N GLY A 44 6.93 6.75 7.38
CA GLY A 44 5.92 6.26 8.32
C GLY A 44 4.70 5.69 7.62
N VAL A 45 3.75 5.20 8.41
CA VAL A 45 2.43 4.77 7.93
C VAL A 45 1.42 5.82 8.34
N ASP A 46 0.63 6.29 7.38
CA ASP A 46 -0.43 7.25 7.62
C ASP A 46 -1.80 6.61 7.36
N LEU A 47 -2.82 7.08 8.08
CA LEU A 47 -4.19 6.60 8.01
C LEU A 47 -5.07 7.69 7.41
N ILE A 48 -5.83 7.33 6.38
CA ILE A 48 -6.73 8.24 5.67
C ILE A 48 -8.12 7.64 5.64
N ARG A 49 -9.13 8.46 5.90
CA ARG A 49 -10.55 8.08 5.77
C ARG A 49 -11.32 9.29 5.27
N ASN A 50 -12.27 9.09 4.36
CA ASN A 50 -13.10 10.16 3.79
C ASN A 50 -12.31 11.32 3.16
N GLY A 51 -11.15 11.03 2.58
CA GLY A 51 -10.27 12.05 1.98
C GLY A 51 -9.52 12.92 2.99
N GLU A 52 -9.56 12.59 4.28
CA GLU A 52 -8.89 13.33 5.35
C GLU A 52 -7.83 12.47 6.04
N LEU A 53 -6.74 13.12 6.50
CA LEU A 53 -5.72 12.50 7.32
C LEU A 53 -6.27 12.24 8.72
N LEU A 54 -6.47 10.96 9.05
CA LEU A 54 -6.99 10.53 10.36
C LEU A 54 -5.87 10.45 11.40
N ALA A 55 -4.69 9.99 10.99
CA ALA A 55 -3.49 9.92 11.83
C ALA A 55 -2.24 9.76 10.97
N GLU A 56 -1.13 10.36 11.39
CA GLU A 56 0.18 10.24 10.75
C GLU A 56 1.17 9.42 11.60
N ASP A 57 2.17 8.84 10.94
CA ASP A 57 3.29 8.08 11.52
C ASP A 57 2.86 7.07 12.60
N VAL A 58 1.85 6.27 12.29
CA VAL A 58 1.20 5.39 13.26
C VAL A 58 1.90 4.05 13.44
N MET A 59 1.85 3.51 14.66
CA MET A 59 2.32 2.15 14.96
C MET A 59 1.22 1.09 14.76
N GLU A 60 1.61 -0.19 14.68
CA GLU A 60 0.71 -1.36 14.49
C GLU A 60 -0.56 -1.26 15.33
N ARG A 61 -0.42 -0.97 16.63
CA ARG A 61 -1.54 -0.90 17.58
C ARG A 61 -2.60 0.12 17.16
N ARG A 62 -2.19 1.27 16.62
CA ARG A 62 -3.12 2.32 16.16
C ARG A 62 -3.82 1.88 14.89
N ILE A 63 -3.09 1.28 13.95
CA ILE A 63 -3.68 0.72 12.72
C ILE A 63 -4.76 -0.32 13.06
N LEU A 64 -4.44 -1.29 13.92
CA LEU A 64 -5.38 -2.34 14.33
C LEU A 64 -6.61 -1.84 15.07
N ALA A 65 -6.50 -0.70 15.77
CA ALA A 65 -7.61 -0.06 16.47
C ALA A 65 -8.55 0.69 15.52
N GLU A 66 -8.01 1.27 14.44
CA GLU A 66 -8.79 2.00 13.43
C GLU A 66 -9.41 1.07 12.37
N ILE A 67 -8.82 -0.11 12.15
CA ILE A 67 -9.48 -1.21 11.45
C ILE A 67 -10.61 -1.71 12.36
N GLU A 68 -11.78 -1.09 12.28
CA GLU A 68 -13.01 -1.54 12.96
C GLU A 68 -13.65 -2.73 12.21
N ASP A 69 -14.98 -2.84 12.20
CA ASP A 69 -15.73 -3.72 11.29
C ASP A 69 -15.80 -3.17 9.84
N ASP A 70 -15.27 -1.96 9.63
CA ASP A 70 -15.23 -1.28 8.34
C ASP A 70 -14.20 -1.89 7.38
N SER A 71 -14.46 -1.76 6.08
CA SER A 71 -13.51 -2.10 5.04
C SER A 71 -12.25 -1.23 5.14
N ALA A 72 -11.08 -1.88 5.04
CA ALA A 72 -9.78 -1.22 5.03
C ALA A 72 -8.98 -1.67 3.81
N ILE A 73 -8.14 -0.79 3.28
CA ILE A 73 -7.25 -1.06 2.14
C ILE A 73 -5.84 -0.62 2.51
N ILE A 74 -4.87 -1.51 2.32
CA ILE A 74 -3.45 -1.16 2.45
C ILE A 74 -2.96 -0.68 1.09
N ILE A 75 -2.44 0.54 1.03
CA ILE A 75 -1.79 1.08 -0.17
C ILE A 75 -0.28 1.05 0.05
N LEU A 76 0.45 0.34 -0.80
CA LEU A 76 1.89 0.20 -0.67
C LEU A 76 2.62 0.24 -2.01
N SER A 77 3.94 0.40 -1.96
CA SER A 77 4.81 0.35 -3.14
C SER A 77 6.00 -0.56 -2.86
N PRO A 78 6.56 -1.26 -3.87
CA PRO A 78 7.77 -2.05 -3.67
C PRO A 78 8.91 -1.19 -3.11
N ILE A 79 9.59 -1.73 -2.09
CA ILE A 79 10.67 -1.10 -1.35
C ILE A 79 11.97 -1.23 -2.15
N GLY A 80 12.54 -0.08 -2.51
CA GLY A 80 13.77 0.01 -3.29
C GLY A 80 13.72 -0.79 -4.61
N LYS A 81 14.89 -1.28 -5.03
CA LYS A 81 15.04 -2.14 -6.23
C LYS A 81 14.92 -3.64 -5.94
N GLN A 82 14.58 -4.01 -4.70
CA GLN A 82 14.59 -5.41 -4.26
C GLN A 82 13.26 -6.12 -4.50
N GLY A 83 12.17 -5.35 -4.69
CA GLY A 83 10.84 -5.88 -5.00
C GLY A 83 10.01 -6.30 -3.78
N PHE A 84 10.49 -6.04 -2.55
CA PHE A 84 9.70 -6.35 -1.34
C PHE A 84 8.49 -5.42 -1.24
N ILE A 85 7.29 -5.99 -1.13
CA ILE A 85 6.06 -5.22 -0.92
C ILE A 85 5.61 -5.23 0.54
N LEU A 86 5.94 -6.28 1.28
CA LEU A 86 5.68 -6.43 2.71
C LEU A 86 6.92 -7.03 3.38
N GLY A 87 7.18 -6.64 4.63
CA GLY A 87 8.31 -7.14 5.40
C GLY A 87 9.56 -6.25 5.40
N ARG A 88 10.68 -6.83 5.87
CA ARG A 88 12.04 -6.25 5.90
C ARG A 88 12.19 -4.85 6.50
N GLY A 89 11.51 -4.60 7.61
CA GLY A 89 11.79 -3.44 8.47
C GLY A 89 10.60 -2.51 8.73
N ASN A 90 9.50 -2.65 7.97
CA ASN A 90 8.26 -1.96 8.29
C ASN A 90 7.35 -2.85 9.15
N GLN A 91 7.48 -2.76 10.47
CA GLN A 91 6.65 -3.53 11.41
C GLN A 91 5.25 -2.92 11.64
N GLN A 92 4.98 -1.72 11.12
CA GLN A 92 3.68 -1.06 11.29
C GLN A 92 2.60 -1.84 10.52
N VAL A 93 2.88 -2.24 9.27
CA VAL A 93 2.01 -3.13 8.46
C VAL A 93 2.40 -4.59 8.71
N SER A 94 2.07 -5.08 9.91
CA SER A 94 2.43 -6.43 10.36
C SER A 94 1.56 -7.53 9.73
N PRO A 95 1.91 -8.83 9.90
CA PRO A 95 1.03 -9.94 9.52
C PRO A 95 -0.38 -9.82 10.11
N LYS A 96 -0.53 -9.31 11.34
CA LYS A 96 -1.83 -9.13 11.97
C LYS A 96 -2.67 -8.08 11.25
N VAL A 97 -2.05 -6.97 10.86
CA VAL A 97 -2.70 -5.91 10.07
C VAL A 97 -3.13 -6.49 8.71
N VAL A 98 -2.21 -7.16 8.02
CA VAL A 98 -2.48 -7.77 6.71
C VAL A 98 -3.62 -8.79 6.79
N ARG A 99 -3.61 -9.69 7.79
CA ARG A 99 -4.69 -10.68 7.96
C ARG A 99 -6.03 -10.04 8.30
N LYS A 100 -6.05 -8.96 9.07
CA LYS A 100 -7.29 -8.24 9.42
C LYS A 100 -7.87 -7.49 8.21
N VAL A 101 -7.00 -6.94 7.35
CA VAL A 101 -7.39 -6.26 6.11
C VAL A 101 -7.79 -7.25 5.00
N GLY A 102 -7.09 -8.38 4.91
CA GLY A 102 -7.22 -9.36 3.84
C GLY A 102 -6.31 -9.05 2.65
N ILE A 103 -5.73 -10.09 2.05
CA ILE A 103 -4.77 -9.97 0.94
C ILE A 103 -5.39 -9.33 -0.31
N ASP A 104 -6.69 -9.51 -0.53
CA ASP A 104 -7.43 -8.95 -1.66
C ASP A 104 -7.58 -7.43 -1.55
N ASN A 105 -7.42 -6.87 -0.36
CA ASN A 105 -7.53 -5.45 -0.06
C ASN A 105 -6.16 -4.76 0.02
N ILE A 106 -5.17 -5.30 -0.70
CA ILE A 106 -3.85 -4.70 -0.83
C ILE A 106 -3.70 -4.10 -2.21
N MET A 107 -3.58 -2.78 -2.23
CA MET A 107 -3.38 -2.00 -3.45
C MET A 107 -1.89 -1.69 -3.63
N ILE A 108 -1.28 -2.32 -4.65
CA ILE A 108 0.14 -2.18 -4.94
C ILE A 108 0.35 -1.13 -6.03
N LEU A 109 1.15 -0.11 -5.72
CA LEU A 109 1.47 1.01 -6.61
C LEU A 109 2.94 0.97 -7.01
N ALA A 110 3.24 1.07 -8.30
CA ALA A 110 4.63 1.21 -8.75
C ALA A 110 4.70 1.85 -10.13
N THR A 111 5.65 2.76 -10.33
CA THR A 111 5.89 3.32 -11.68
C THR A 111 6.36 2.23 -12.65
N PRO A 112 6.14 2.39 -13.96
CA PRO A 112 6.62 1.44 -14.97
C PRO A 112 8.13 1.19 -14.87
N GLY A 113 8.91 2.24 -14.57
CA GLY A 113 10.36 2.13 -14.34
C GLY A 113 10.71 1.26 -13.14
N LYS A 114 9.98 1.38 -12.02
CA LYS A 114 10.22 0.53 -10.84
C LYS A 114 9.91 -0.94 -11.14
N ILE A 115 8.79 -1.22 -11.82
CA ILE A 115 8.41 -2.60 -12.19
C ILE A 115 9.36 -3.21 -13.22
N ALA A 116 9.93 -2.41 -14.13
CA ALA A 116 10.96 -2.89 -15.05
C ALA A 116 12.23 -3.38 -14.31
N GLU A 117 12.59 -2.74 -13.20
CA GLU A 117 13.73 -3.15 -12.35
C GLU A 117 13.37 -4.26 -11.35
N THR A 118 12.10 -4.41 -11.00
CA THR A 118 11.58 -5.43 -10.08
C THR A 118 10.57 -6.35 -10.80
N PRO A 119 11.04 -7.24 -11.72
CA PRO A 119 10.14 -8.11 -12.49
C PRO A 119 9.42 -9.17 -11.63
N MET A 120 9.87 -9.37 -10.40
CA MET A 120 9.29 -10.28 -9.42
C MET A 120 9.24 -9.58 -8.06
N LEU A 121 8.05 -9.58 -7.45
CA LEU A 121 7.82 -9.03 -6.12
C LEU A 121 8.11 -10.07 -5.05
N LYS A 122 8.31 -9.62 -3.82
CA LYS A 122 8.66 -10.47 -2.68
C LYS A 122 7.87 -10.08 -1.46
N VAL A 123 7.55 -11.08 -0.64
CA VAL A 123 6.90 -10.93 0.64
C VAL A 123 7.75 -11.64 1.68
N ASP A 124 7.90 -11.03 2.85
CA ASP A 124 8.70 -11.56 3.98
C ASP A 124 8.05 -11.03 5.27
N THR A 125 6.81 -11.47 5.52
CA THR A 125 6.01 -10.93 6.64
C THR A 125 6.45 -11.49 7.99
N GLY A 126 7.21 -12.60 7.98
CA GLY A 126 7.56 -13.37 9.18
C GLY A 126 6.47 -14.36 9.62
N ASP A 127 5.36 -14.43 8.87
CA ASP A 127 4.30 -15.44 8.98
C ASP A 127 4.33 -16.29 7.69
N PRO A 128 4.89 -17.50 7.72
CA PRO A 128 5.05 -18.32 6.52
C PRO A 128 3.73 -18.68 5.84
N ASP A 129 2.65 -18.89 6.60
CA ASP A 129 1.36 -19.20 6.02
C ASP A 129 0.82 -18.00 5.23
N LEU A 130 1.01 -16.79 5.78
CA LEU A 130 0.66 -15.56 5.07
C LEU A 130 1.54 -15.35 3.84
N ASP A 131 2.85 -15.60 3.93
CA ASP A 131 3.77 -15.47 2.80
C ASP A 131 3.38 -16.43 1.65
N GLU A 132 2.92 -17.65 1.97
CA GLU A 132 2.38 -18.60 0.98
C GLU A 132 1.09 -18.10 0.31
N GLU A 133 0.21 -17.41 1.04
CA GLU A 133 -1.03 -16.84 0.50
C GLU A 133 -0.77 -15.76 -0.58
N PHE A 134 0.39 -15.12 -0.57
CA PHE A 134 0.78 -14.14 -1.60
C PHE A 134 1.36 -14.75 -2.88
N LYS A 135 1.65 -16.06 -2.90
CA LYS A 135 2.26 -16.69 -4.08
C LYS A 135 1.33 -16.62 -5.29
N GLY A 136 1.95 -16.48 -6.47
CA GLY A 136 1.23 -16.34 -7.73
C GLY A 136 1.43 -14.96 -8.32
N TYR A 137 0.34 -14.25 -8.61
CA TYR A 137 0.39 -12.93 -9.24
C TYR A 137 -0.45 -11.93 -8.48
N VAL A 138 0.10 -10.74 -8.28
CA VAL A 138 -0.60 -9.59 -7.72
C VAL A 138 -0.77 -8.51 -8.77
N ARG A 139 -1.86 -7.73 -8.65
CA ARG A 139 -2.14 -6.62 -9.55
C ARG A 139 -1.40 -5.38 -9.08
N VAL A 140 -0.58 -4.81 -9.95
CA VAL A 140 0.13 -3.55 -9.70
C VAL A 140 -0.48 -2.45 -10.54
N ILE A 141 -0.83 -1.32 -9.91
CA ILE A 141 -1.24 -0.08 -10.58
C ILE A 141 0.02 0.66 -11.00
N MET A 142 0.15 0.93 -12.31
CA MET A 142 1.34 1.54 -12.90
C MET A 142 1.07 2.88 -13.61
N GLY A 143 -0.18 3.32 -13.67
CA GLY A 143 -0.59 4.56 -14.29
C GLY A 143 -2.10 4.72 -14.24
N TYR A 144 -2.61 5.76 -14.90
CA TYR A 144 -4.05 6.02 -14.96
C TYR A 144 -4.76 4.91 -15.72
N LYS A 145 -5.58 4.10 -15.01
CA LYS A 145 -6.24 2.89 -15.57
C LYS A 145 -5.28 1.84 -16.16
N ILE A 146 -4.01 1.88 -15.79
CA ILE A 146 -2.99 0.93 -16.26
C ILE A 146 -2.61 0.02 -15.11
N THR A 147 -2.87 -1.27 -15.27
CA THR A 147 -2.44 -2.29 -14.31
C THR A 147 -1.65 -3.40 -15.00
N ARG A 148 -0.82 -4.10 -14.22
CA ARG A 148 -0.07 -5.26 -14.69
C ARG A 148 -0.05 -6.35 -13.62
N PRO A 149 -0.32 -7.63 -13.97
CA PRO A 149 -0.04 -8.74 -13.08
C PRO A 149 1.47 -8.93 -12.97
N VAL A 150 1.99 -8.97 -11.75
CA VAL A 150 3.41 -9.18 -11.45
C VAL A 150 3.54 -10.39 -10.54
N PRO A 151 4.46 -11.34 -10.84
CA PRO A 151 4.62 -12.53 -10.02
C PRO A 151 5.20 -12.19 -8.65
N VAL A 152 4.79 -12.94 -7.64
CA VAL A 152 5.35 -12.90 -6.29
C VAL A 152 6.14 -14.19 -6.03
N ALA A 153 7.35 -14.03 -5.51
CA ALA A 153 8.26 -15.12 -5.14
C ALA A 153 7.85 -15.81 -3.85
#